data_AF-A0A6M3KKV0-F1
#
_entry.id   AF-A0A6M3KKV0-F1
#
_cell.length_a   1.000
_cell.length_b   1.000
_cell.length_c   1.000
_cell.angle_alpha   90.00
_cell.angle_beta   90.00
_cell.angle_gamma   90.00
#
_symmetry.space_group_name_H-M   'P 1'
#
loop_
_entity.id
_entity.type
_entity.pdbx_description
1 polymer ?
#
loop_
_entity_poly.entity_id
_entity_poly.type
_entity_poly.pdbx_seq_one_letter_code
_entity_poly.pdbx_strand_id
1 'polypeptide(L)'
;MHGWFAGGVAAAGLRTVPAAPPSQSTTTTEGEPRANWTGTAWVMRPYVEPTLEPEPQPVVAPRVVSVLGFRRRFTPAEKAAIEWAAVDRPDQPEAQRMQAAALRATLADQAAAQFIHLEDTATVAGVQGLEALGIIAPGRALEILTNPIQPEELP
;
A
#
# COMPACT_ATOMS: atom_id res chain seq x y z
N MET A 1 14.70 -35.11 8.56
CA MET A 1 15.35 -33.92 9.14
C MET A 1 16.66 -33.71 8.40
N HIS A 2 16.90 -32.52 7.86
CA HIS A 2 18.08 -32.19 7.07
C HIS A 2 18.59 -30.81 7.49
N GLY A 3 19.87 -30.52 7.32
CA GLY A 3 20.40 -29.17 7.57
C GLY A 3 21.87 -29.10 7.93
N TRP A 4 22.41 -27.88 7.92
CA TRP A 4 23.79 -27.59 8.29
C TRP A 4 24.03 -27.74 9.80
N PHE A 5 25.22 -28.19 10.19
CA PHE A 5 25.63 -28.19 11.60
C PHE A 5 25.64 -26.77 12.14
N ALA A 6 24.90 -26.53 13.23
CA ALA A 6 24.72 -25.20 13.83
C ALA A 6 25.29 -25.11 15.26
N GLY A 7 26.02 -26.11 15.73
CA GLY A 7 26.57 -26.19 17.08
C GLY A 7 26.16 -27.47 17.81
N GLY A 8 26.97 -27.87 18.80
CA GLY A 8 26.68 -28.98 19.69
C GLY A 8 25.85 -28.54 20.88
N VAL A 9 25.06 -29.45 21.43
CA VAL A 9 24.30 -29.24 22.68
C VAL A 9 24.59 -30.38 23.66
N ALA A 10 24.51 -30.10 24.96
CA ALA A 10 24.85 -31.07 26.01
C ALA A 10 23.81 -32.20 26.14
N ALA A 11 22.58 -31.99 25.69
CA ALA A 11 21.50 -32.96 25.76
C ALA A 11 20.74 -33.05 24.44
N ALA A 12 20.29 -34.25 24.08
CA ALA A 12 19.46 -34.46 22.90
C ALA A 12 18.09 -33.77 23.06
N GLY A 13 17.66 -33.09 22.01
CA GLY A 13 16.39 -32.37 21.93
C GLY A 13 15.85 -32.27 20.50
N LEU A 14 14.77 -31.50 20.32
CA LEU A 14 14.24 -31.22 18.99
C LEU A 14 15.33 -30.58 18.12
N ARG A 15 15.46 -31.07 16.89
CA ARG A 15 16.48 -30.66 15.92
C ARG A 15 17.93 -30.97 16.32
N THR A 16 18.15 -31.99 17.15
CA THR A 16 19.50 -32.53 17.43
C THR A 16 19.69 -33.89 16.78
N VAL A 17 20.95 -34.25 16.51
CA VAL A 17 21.34 -35.58 16.06
C VAL A 17 22.42 -36.13 16.99
N PRO A 18 22.30 -37.40 17.44
CA PRO A 18 23.22 -37.98 18.42
C PRO A 18 24.60 -38.33 17.83
N ALA A 19 24.72 -38.37 16.51
CA ALA A 19 26.00 -38.59 15.84
C ALA A 19 26.82 -37.29 15.79
N ALA A 20 28.10 -37.34 16.17
CA ALA A 20 29.00 -36.22 16.03
C ALA A 20 29.30 -35.92 14.54
N PRO A 21 29.35 -34.64 14.12
CA PRO A 21 29.74 -34.30 12.76
C PRO A 21 31.25 -34.51 12.54
N PRO A 22 31.69 -34.74 11.29
CA PRO A 22 33.11 -34.83 10.94
C PRO A 22 33.84 -33.48 11.06
N SER A 23 33.11 -32.36 11.12
CA SER A 23 33.62 -31.03 11.37
C SER A 23 32.62 -30.24 12.21
N GLN A 24 33.14 -29.48 13.17
CA GLN A 24 32.35 -28.54 13.99
C GLN A 24 32.35 -27.11 13.40
N SER A 25 32.82 -26.93 12.17
CA SER A 25 32.76 -25.64 11.49
C SER A 25 31.32 -25.16 11.36
N THR A 26 31.10 -23.89 11.70
CA THR A 26 29.83 -23.17 11.54
C THR A 26 29.97 -22.06 10.49
N THR A 27 30.94 -22.18 9.57
CA THR A 27 31.21 -21.18 8.53
C THR A 27 29.95 -20.75 7.78
N THR A 28 29.88 -19.46 7.49
CA THR A 28 28.85 -18.83 6.65
C THR A 28 29.45 -18.36 5.31
N THR A 29 30.70 -18.72 5.01
CA THR A 29 31.34 -18.37 3.74
C THR A 29 30.86 -19.35 2.66
N GLU A 30 30.25 -18.83 1.60
CA GLU A 30 29.81 -19.60 0.43
C GLU A 30 30.95 -20.48 -0.11
N GLY A 31 30.67 -21.76 -0.35
CA GLY A 31 31.62 -22.71 -0.92
C GLY A 31 32.55 -23.39 0.10
N GLU A 32 32.68 -22.88 1.32
CA GLU A 32 33.51 -23.54 2.34
C GLU A 32 32.87 -24.84 2.86
N PRO A 33 33.66 -25.90 3.10
CA PRO A 33 33.12 -27.19 3.51
C PRO A 33 32.51 -27.12 4.93
N ARG A 34 31.22 -27.45 5.03
CA ARG A 34 30.46 -27.54 6.29
C ARG A 34 29.74 -28.88 6.41
N ALA A 35 29.57 -29.38 7.62
CA ALA A 35 28.84 -30.62 7.86
C ALA A 35 27.33 -30.40 7.62
N ASN A 36 26.72 -31.23 6.78
CA ASN A 36 25.29 -31.24 6.48
C ASN A 36 24.69 -32.60 6.85
N TRP A 37 23.62 -32.61 7.64
CA TRP A 37 22.91 -33.82 8.00
C TRP A 37 21.94 -34.21 6.88
N THR A 38 22.11 -35.41 6.32
CA THR A 38 21.28 -35.91 5.21
C THR A 38 20.05 -36.68 5.67
N GLY A 39 19.81 -36.79 6.98
CA GLY A 39 18.76 -37.64 7.56
C GLY A 39 19.29 -38.96 8.11
N THR A 40 20.42 -39.45 7.59
CA THR A 40 21.05 -40.72 8.00
C THR A 40 22.51 -40.56 8.41
N ALA A 41 23.23 -39.60 7.84
CA ALA A 41 24.63 -39.35 8.16
C ALA A 41 25.01 -37.88 7.99
N TRP A 42 26.15 -37.51 8.56
CA TRP A 42 26.81 -36.25 8.27
C TRP A 42 27.64 -36.35 6.99
N VAL A 43 27.46 -35.40 6.08
CA VAL A 43 28.25 -35.28 4.86
C VAL A 43 28.85 -33.89 4.79
N MET A 44 30.15 -33.79 4.49
CA MET A 44 30.78 -32.50 4.21
C MET A 44 30.30 -32.02 2.84
N ARG A 45 29.68 -30.84 2.80
CA ARG A 45 29.23 -30.20 1.58
C ARG A 45 29.69 -28.74 1.56
N PRO A 46 29.96 -28.16 0.39
CA PRO A 46 30.16 -26.72 0.27
C PRO A 46 28.94 -25.99 0.86
N TYR A 47 29.17 -25.09 1.81
CA TYR A 47 28.12 -24.28 2.38
C TYR A 47 27.47 -23.45 1.28
N VAL A 48 26.14 -23.47 1.26
CA VAL A 48 25.32 -22.59 0.44
C VAL A 48 24.55 -21.74 1.42
N GLU A 49 24.76 -20.43 1.34
CA GLU A 49 24.00 -19.46 2.10
C GLU A 49 22.52 -19.65 1.73
N PRO A 50 21.63 -19.91 2.71
CA PRO A 50 20.21 -19.93 2.43
C PRO A 50 19.83 -18.58 1.84
N THR A 51 19.34 -18.57 0.60
CA THR A 51 18.75 -17.37 0.01
C THR A 51 17.69 -16.87 0.99
N LEU A 52 17.92 -15.71 1.61
CA LEU A 52 16.91 -15.04 2.41
C LEU A 52 15.76 -14.74 1.46
N GLU A 53 14.66 -15.47 1.58
CA GLU A 53 13.42 -15.09 0.90
C GLU A 53 13.11 -13.66 1.37
N PRO A 54 12.90 -12.70 0.45
CA PRO A 54 12.54 -11.36 0.86
C PRO A 54 11.28 -11.47 1.72
N GLU A 55 11.32 -10.90 2.92
CA GLU A 55 10.14 -10.76 3.78
C GLU A 55 8.97 -10.29 2.91
N PRO A 56 7.80 -10.95 2.98
CA PRO A 56 6.66 -10.55 2.17
C PRO A 56 6.37 -9.08 2.45
N GLN A 57 6.50 -8.24 1.42
CA GLN A 57 6.22 -6.82 1.54
C GLN A 57 4.77 -6.67 2.01
N PRO A 58 4.49 -5.80 3.00
CA PRO A 58 3.12 -5.55 3.42
C PRO A 58 2.33 -5.08 2.20
N VAL A 59 1.30 -5.85 1.82
CA VAL A 59 0.35 -5.44 0.79
C VAL A 59 -0.33 -4.16 1.28
N VAL A 60 -0.05 -3.03 0.64
CA VAL A 60 -0.73 -1.76 0.92
C VAL A 60 -2.18 -1.95 0.52
N ALA A 61 -3.09 -1.98 1.50
CA ALA A 61 -4.50 -2.11 1.22
C ALA A 61 -4.96 -0.91 0.37
N PRO A 62 -5.76 -1.13 -0.69
CA PRO A 62 -6.21 -0.05 -1.55
C PRO A 62 -7.04 0.97 -0.75
N ARG A 63 -6.75 2.26 -0.94
CA ARG A 63 -7.41 3.36 -0.21
C ARG A 63 -8.78 3.70 -0.82
N VAL A 64 -9.77 2.86 -0.49
CA VAL A 64 -11.15 2.93 -1.01
C VAL A 64 -12.11 3.41 0.07
N VAL A 65 -13.03 4.30 -0.31
CA VAL A 65 -14.11 4.81 0.57
C VAL A 65 -15.46 4.77 -0.12
N SER A 66 -16.54 4.77 0.65
CA SER A 66 -17.89 5.00 0.13
C SER A 66 -18.01 6.41 -0.46
N VAL A 67 -18.96 6.62 -1.38
CA VAL A 67 -19.26 7.94 -1.95
C VAL A 67 -19.63 8.95 -0.86
N LEU A 68 -20.40 8.51 0.16
CA LEU A 68 -20.76 9.35 1.30
C LEU A 68 -19.54 9.69 2.16
N GLY A 69 -18.66 8.72 2.42
CA GLY A 69 -17.40 8.93 3.14
C GLY A 69 -16.54 9.99 2.45
N PHE A 70 -16.35 9.85 1.13
CA PHE A 70 -15.63 10.86 0.34
C PHE A 70 -16.28 12.25 0.43
N ARG A 71 -17.61 12.36 0.24
CA ARG A 71 -18.31 13.65 0.40
C ARG A 71 -18.14 14.23 1.79
N ARG A 72 -18.05 13.42 2.86
CA ARG A 72 -17.87 13.92 4.24
C ARG A 72 -16.50 14.53 4.51
N ARG A 73 -15.49 14.25 3.67
CA ARG A 73 -14.18 14.91 3.74
C ARG A 73 -14.19 16.39 3.36
N PHE A 74 -15.24 16.84 2.67
CA PHE A 74 -15.45 18.24 2.32
C PHE A 74 -16.32 18.94 3.38
N THR A 75 -15.95 20.16 3.72
CA THR A 75 -16.76 21.02 4.59
C THR A 75 -18.07 21.41 3.90
N PRO A 76 -19.11 21.83 4.65
CA PRO A 76 -20.34 22.35 4.05
C PRO A 76 -20.12 23.55 3.12
N ALA A 77 -19.19 24.44 3.46
CA ALA A 77 -18.86 25.61 2.64
C ALA A 77 -18.20 25.21 1.32
N GLU A 78 -17.26 24.25 1.35
CA GLU A 78 -16.61 23.72 0.15
C GLU A 78 -17.62 23.03 -0.77
N LYS A 79 -18.54 22.24 -0.21
CA LYS A 79 -19.63 21.64 -1.00
C LYS A 79 -20.46 22.71 -1.70
N ALA A 80 -20.88 23.74 -0.97
CA ALA A 80 -21.64 24.83 -1.56
C ALA A 80 -20.85 25.57 -2.64
N ALA A 81 -19.55 25.79 -2.45
CA ALA A 81 -18.67 26.42 -3.44
C ALA A 81 -18.52 25.55 -4.71
N ILE A 82 -18.38 24.24 -4.57
CA ILE A 82 -18.33 23.28 -5.68
C ILE A 82 -19.65 23.31 -6.47
N GLU A 83 -20.79 23.20 -5.79
CA GLU A 83 -22.10 23.25 -6.43
C GLU A 83 -22.31 24.60 -7.13
N TRP A 84 -21.90 25.71 -6.50
CA TRP A 84 -21.98 27.06 -7.09
C TRP A 84 -21.08 27.24 -8.32
N ALA A 85 -19.90 26.62 -8.33
CA ALA A 85 -18.98 26.63 -9.47
C ALA A 85 -19.51 25.76 -10.63
N ALA A 86 -20.38 24.79 -10.35
CA ALA A 86 -20.98 23.89 -11.33
C ALA A 86 -22.21 24.51 -12.05
N VAL A 87 -22.73 25.63 -11.54
CA VAL A 87 -23.87 26.36 -12.14
C VAL A 87 -23.47 27.03 -13.45
N ASP A 88 -24.16 26.68 -14.53
CA ASP A 88 -24.05 27.40 -15.81
C ASP A 88 -24.69 28.80 -15.71
N ARG A 89 -23.94 29.83 -16.10
CA ARG A 89 -24.37 31.22 -16.05
C ARG A 89 -24.25 31.84 -17.45
N PRO A 90 -25.36 32.29 -18.06
CA PRO A 90 -25.38 32.72 -19.46
C PRO A 90 -24.59 34.00 -19.72
N ASP A 91 -24.32 34.79 -18.67
CA ASP A 91 -23.51 36.01 -18.69
C ASP A 91 -21.99 35.75 -18.61
N GLN A 92 -21.56 34.50 -18.36
CA GLN A 92 -20.14 34.13 -18.34
C GLN A 92 -19.60 33.79 -19.74
N PRO A 93 -18.27 33.97 -19.98
CA PRO A 93 -17.65 33.53 -21.22
C PRO A 93 -17.78 32.01 -21.41
N GLU A 94 -17.78 31.57 -22.66
CA GLU A 94 -17.95 30.15 -23.03
C GLU A 94 -17.00 29.22 -22.29
N ALA A 95 -15.74 29.63 -22.09
CA ALA A 95 -14.75 28.85 -21.36
C ALA A 95 -15.19 28.51 -19.92
N GLN A 96 -15.72 29.49 -19.17
CA GLN A 96 -16.23 29.26 -17.81
C GLN A 96 -17.50 28.40 -17.80
N ARG A 97 -18.38 28.58 -18.80
CA ARG A 97 -19.58 27.75 -18.94
C ARG A 97 -19.24 26.29 -19.24
N MET A 98 -18.26 26.06 -20.10
CA MET A 98 -17.71 24.73 -20.39
C MET A 98 -17.05 24.11 -19.15
N GLN A 99 -16.33 24.90 -18.36
CA GLN A 99 -15.75 24.46 -17.10
C GLN A 99 -16.82 24.03 -16.08
N ALA A 100 -17.90 24.80 -15.94
CA ALA A 100 -19.04 24.44 -15.09
C ALA A 100 -19.72 23.14 -15.57
N ALA A 101 -19.85 22.95 -16.89
CA ALA A 101 -20.36 21.71 -17.47
C ALA A 101 -19.45 20.51 -17.19
N ALA A 102 -18.13 20.67 -17.32
CA ALA A 102 -17.16 19.64 -16.99
C ALA A 102 -17.23 19.24 -15.51
N LEU A 103 -17.32 20.22 -14.60
CA LEU A 103 -17.47 19.97 -13.17
C LEU A 103 -18.77 19.20 -12.87
N ARG A 104 -19.89 19.55 -13.51
CA ARG A 104 -21.15 18.79 -13.36
C ARG A 104 -21.02 17.34 -13.83
N ALA A 105 -20.32 17.10 -14.95
CA ALA A 105 -20.09 15.74 -15.43
C ALA A 105 -19.30 14.92 -14.41
N THR A 106 -18.20 15.46 -13.87
CA THR A 106 -17.41 14.78 -12.84
C THR A 106 -18.21 14.51 -11.56
N LEU A 107 -19.05 15.45 -11.12
CA LEU A 107 -19.92 15.25 -9.96
C LEU A 107 -20.96 14.15 -10.19
N ALA A 108 -21.49 14.04 -11.42
CA ALA A 108 -22.41 12.98 -11.80
C ALA A 108 -21.73 11.60 -11.82
N ASP A 109 -20.52 11.52 -12.36
CA ASP A 109 -19.72 10.28 -12.36
C ASP A 109 -19.41 9.82 -10.92
N GLN A 110 -19.01 10.76 -10.05
CA GLN A 110 -18.77 10.48 -8.63
C GLN A 110 -20.04 10.02 -7.91
N ALA A 111 -21.21 10.58 -8.24
CA ALA A 111 -22.49 10.18 -7.67
C ALA A 111 -22.94 8.79 -8.16
N ALA A 112 -22.55 8.39 -9.37
CA ALA A 112 -22.85 7.08 -9.96
C ALA A 112 -21.85 5.98 -9.54
N ALA A 113 -20.70 6.35 -8.99
CA ALA A 113 -19.69 5.41 -8.54
C ALA A 113 -20.19 4.54 -7.38
N GLN A 114 -19.75 3.29 -7.33
CA GLN A 114 -20.02 2.40 -6.19
C GLN A 114 -19.13 2.73 -4.98
N PHE A 115 -17.88 3.12 -5.27
CA PHE A 115 -16.85 3.48 -4.30
C PHE A 115 -15.89 4.49 -4.94
N ILE A 116 -15.16 5.21 -4.11
CA ILE A 116 -14.16 6.19 -4.53
C ILE A 116 -12.76 5.67 -4.14
N HIS A 117 -11.86 5.62 -5.11
CA HIS A 117 -10.44 5.33 -4.91
C HIS A 117 -9.69 6.64 -4.70
N LEU A 118 -9.14 6.86 -3.51
CA LEU A 118 -8.44 8.13 -3.19
C LEU A 118 -7.10 8.29 -3.93
N GLU A 119 -6.54 7.18 -4.41
CA GLU A 119 -5.27 7.13 -5.14
C GLU A 119 -5.48 7.05 -6.66
N ASP A 120 -6.73 6.97 -7.11
CA ASP A 120 -7.04 7.01 -8.54
C ASP A 120 -6.65 8.37 -9.13
N THR A 121 -5.95 8.35 -10.26
CA THR A 121 -5.40 9.56 -10.90
C THR A 121 -6.48 10.58 -11.26
N ALA A 122 -7.68 10.14 -11.64
CA ALA A 122 -8.79 11.04 -11.97
C ALA A 122 -9.37 11.68 -10.70
N THR A 123 -9.48 10.90 -9.61
CA THR A 123 -9.90 11.42 -8.30
C THR A 123 -8.91 12.46 -7.77
N VAL A 124 -7.61 12.15 -7.83
CA VAL A 124 -6.53 13.07 -7.43
C VAL A 124 -6.57 14.36 -8.26
N ALA A 125 -6.62 14.24 -9.58
CA ALA A 125 -6.66 15.39 -10.48
C ALA A 125 -7.91 16.25 -10.25
N GLY A 126 -9.07 15.63 -10.03
CA GLY A 126 -10.31 16.35 -9.74
C GLY A 126 -10.22 17.20 -8.48
N VAL A 127 -9.74 16.62 -7.37
CA VAL A 127 -9.62 17.33 -6.08
C VAL A 127 -8.54 18.42 -6.15
N GLN A 128 -7.41 18.15 -6.79
CA GLN A 128 -6.37 19.16 -7.02
C GLN A 128 -6.85 20.30 -7.93
N GLY A 129 -7.68 19.98 -8.93
CA GLY A 129 -8.33 20.97 -9.79
C GLY A 129 -9.21 21.94 -8.99
N LEU A 130 -9.98 21.44 -8.01
CA LEU A 130 -10.78 22.31 -7.15
C LEU A 130 -9.93 23.32 -6.36
N GLU A 131 -8.74 22.92 -5.92
CA GLU A 131 -7.80 23.80 -5.22
C GLU A 131 -7.15 24.80 -6.17
N ALA A 132 -6.69 24.35 -7.35
CA ALA A 132 -6.10 25.21 -8.37
C ALA A 132 -7.07 26.29 -8.86
N LEU A 133 -8.36 26.00 -8.86
CA LEU A 133 -9.44 26.93 -9.20
C LEU A 133 -9.88 27.82 -8.03
N GLY A 134 -9.31 27.64 -6.84
CA GLY A 134 -9.67 28.38 -5.63
C GLY A 134 -11.07 28.06 -5.09
N ILE A 135 -11.68 26.95 -5.51
CA ILE A 135 -12.98 26.48 -5.01
C ILE A 135 -12.83 25.93 -3.59
N ILE A 136 -11.70 25.30 -3.31
CA ILE A 136 -11.27 24.91 -1.96
C ILE A 136 -9.98 25.64 -1.60
N ALA A 137 -9.71 25.79 -0.30
CA ALA A 137 -8.54 26.51 0.19
C ALA A 137 -7.23 25.75 -0.13
N PRO A 138 -6.09 26.46 -0.26
CA PRO A 138 -4.78 25.82 -0.45
C PRO A 138 -4.45 24.83 0.67
N GLY A 139 -3.96 23.64 0.31
CA GLY A 139 -3.66 22.53 1.22
C GLY A 139 -4.84 21.58 1.45
N ARG A 140 -6.08 21.97 1.12
CA ARG A 140 -7.26 21.13 1.34
C ARG A 140 -7.28 19.90 0.45
N ALA A 141 -6.75 20.00 -0.77
CA ALA A 141 -6.69 18.83 -1.65
C ALA A 141 -5.87 17.70 -1.02
N LEU A 142 -4.74 18.04 -0.41
CA LEU A 142 -3.87 17.09 0.29
C LEU A 142 -4.63 16.44 1.46
N GLU A 143 -5.25 17.24 2.32
CA GLU A 143 -6.01 16.73 3.47
C GLU A 143 -7.15 15.78 3.06
N ILE A 144 -7.90 16.11 1.99
CA ILE A 144 -8.98 15.26 1.47
C ILE A 144 -8.43 13.93 0.96
N LEU A 145 -7.28 13.93 0.29
CA LEU A 145 -6.74 12.74 -0.36
C LEU A 145 -5.91 11.88 0.59
N THR A 146 -5.19 12.45 1.57
CA THR A 146 -4.16 11.72 2.34
C THR A 146 -4.51 11.48 3.79
N ASN A 147 -5.54 12.14 4.35
CA ASN A 147 -5.92 11.87 5.74
C ASN A 147 -6.26 10.38 5.94
N PRO A 148 -5.99 9.84 7.15
CA PRO A 148 -6.34 8.46 7.47
C PRO A 148 -7.83 8.19 7.22
N ILE A 149 -8.12 7.07 6.56
CA ILE A 149 -9.50 6.63 6.32
C ILE A 149 -10.10 6.24 7.68
N GLN A 150 -11.24 6.86 8.01
CA GLN A 150 -12.00 6.56 9.21
C GLN A 150 -12.95 5.36 8.99
N PRO A 151 -13.29 4.61 10.03
CA PRO A 151 -14.20 3.46 9.91
C PRO A 151 -15.54 3.79 9.25
N GLU A 152 -16.10 4.97 9.49
CA GLU A 152 -17.37 5.45 8.92
C GLU A 152 -17.29 5.84 7.43
N GLU A 153 -16.09 5.86 6.85
CA GLU A 153 -15.87 6.16 5.43
C GLU A 153 -15.76 4.89 4.58
N LEU A 154 -15.63 3.71 5.19
CA LEU A 154 -15.50 2.45 4.47
C LEU A 154 -16.78 2.15 3.65
N PRO A 155 -16.65 1.45 2.50
CA PRO A 155 -17.78 0.99 1.69
C PRO A 155 -18.79 0.12 2.44
#